data_AF-A0A9D1R014-F1
#
_entry.id   AF-A0A9D1R014-F1
#
_cell.length_a   1.000
_cell.length_b   1.000
_cell.length_c   1.000
_cell.angle_alpha   90.00
_cell.angle_beta   90.00
_cell.angle_gamma   90.00
#
_symmetry.space_group_name_H-M   'P 1'
#
loop_
_entity.id
_entity.type
_entity.pdbx_description
1 polymer ?
#
loop_
_entity_poly.entity_id
_entity_poly.type
_entity_poly.pdbx_seq_one_letter_code
_entity_poly.pdbx_strand_id
1 'polypeptide(L)'
;MPESSCPPEGKTSGVPEQKKEAVPLINDGLSPADVDFAPPLVHSLVTLLRLRGKTVSTAFLMAGLAGTGRVSPGACLHAAKRAGLDGKIVHRKSVQDISPLVLPCILLLTRDRSCVLTALENGKAEVIFPETGEGPQPVPLGMLEEDYSGYAIFAAREARLDHRASRIRLIKGKRWFWDV
;
A
#
# COMPACT_ATOMS: atom_id res chain seq x y z
N MET A 1 -81.55 -3.73 23.06
CA MET A 1 -81.07 -3.21 21.76
C MET A 1 -80.95 -1.68 21.87
N PRO A 2 -79.78 -1.08 21.60
CA PRO A 2 -78.42 -1.47 21.98
C PRO A 2 -77.97 -0.73 23.26
N GLU A 3 -77.02 -1.34 23.98
CA GLU A 3 -76.29 -0.75 25.11
C GLU A 3 -75.09 0.08 24.63
N SER A 4 -74.76 1.16 25.32
CA SER A 4 -73.36 1.50 25.63
C SER A 4 -73.29 2.58 26.71
N SER A 5 -72.50 2.27 27.73
CA SER A 5 -72.25 2.98 28.99
C SER A 5 -70.94 3.81 28.94
N CYS A 6 -70.83 4.71 29.92
CA CYS A 6 -69.93 5.86 30.07
C CYS A 6 -68.38 5.61 30.13
N PRO A 7 -67.56 6.71 30.09
CA PRO A 7 -66.07 6.77 30.05
C PRO A 7 -65.45 6.53 31.46
N PRO A 8 -64.15 6.79 31.85
CA PRO A 8 -63.03 7.52 31.21
C PRO A 8 -61.61 6.90 31.31
N GLU A 9 -60.67 7.45 30.54
CA GLU A 9 -59.23 7.16 30.61
C GLU A 9 -58.60 7.81 31.85
N GLY A 10 -57.89 7.00 32.63
CA GLY A 10 -57.14 7.43 33.80
C GLY A 10 -55.70 6.96 33.76
N LYS A 11 -54.83 7.92 34.12
CA LYS A 11 -53.52 7.78 34.77
C LYS A 11 -52.30 7.58 33.86
N THR A 12 -51.64 8.73 33.68
CA THR A 12 -50.20 8.88 33.51
C THR A 12 -49.41 8.05 34.51
N SER A 13 -48.52 7.19 34.03
CA SER A 13 -47.40 6.66 34.81
C SER A 13 -46.11 6.90 34.02
N GLY A 14 -45.20 7.64 34.65
CA GLY A 14 -43.91 8.01 34.08
C GLY A 14 -43.00 6.82 33.89
N VAL A 15 -42.25 6.84 32.79
CA VAL A 15 -41.09 5.97 32.56
C VAL A 15 -39.85 6.78 32.96
N PRO A 16 -38.93 6.22 33.76
CA PRO A 16 -37.77 6.95 34.24
C PRO A 16 -36.80 7.20 33.08
N GLU A 17 -36.39 8.45 32.96
CA GLU A 17 -35.43 8.95 31.98
C GLU A 17 -34.04 8.39 32.32
N GLN A 18 -33.67 7.27 31.69
CA GLN A 18 -32.29 6.81 31.69
C GLN A 18 -31.47 7.83 30.90
N LYS A 19 -30.79 8.71 31.65
CA LYS A 19 -29.72 9.57 31.17
C LYS A 19 -28.69 8.69 30.47
N LYS A 20 -28.80 8.61 29.13
CA LYS A 20 -27.75 8.07 28.27
C LYS A 20 -26.52 8.94 28.52
N GLU A 21 -25.57 8.41 29.27
CA GLU A 21 -24.24 8.99 29.32
C GLU A 21 -23.72 9.02 27.88
N ALA A 22 -23.54 10.24 27.37
CA ALA A 22 -23.01 10.47 26.05
C ALA A 22 -21.58 9.91 26.04
N VAL A 23 -21.38 8.83 25.27
CA VAL A 23 -20.06 8.35 24.92
C VAL A 23 -19.31 9.53 24.32
N PRO A 24 -18.12 9.92 24.81
CA PRO A 24 -17.40 11.05 24.25
C PRO A 24 -17.08 10.72 22.79
N LEU A 25 -17.62 11.52 21.88
CA LEU A 25 -17.41 11.35 20.45
C LEU A 25 -16.02 11.89 20.10
N ILE A 26 -15.03 11.00 20.09
CA ILE A 26 -13.63 11.34 19.81
C ILE A 26 -13.42 11.74 18.32
N ASN A 27 -14.41 11.54 17.45
CA ASN A 27 -14.28 11.65 15.98
C ASN A 27 -15.26 12.63 15.30
N ASP A 28 -15.95 13.52 16.03
CA ASP A 28 -17.05 14.36 15.50
C ASP A 28 -16.68 15.37 14.40
N GLY A 29 -15.41 15.46 13.99
CA GLY A 29 -14.92 16.34 12.94
C GLY A 29 -14.28 15.65 11.73
N LEU A 30 -14.22 14.31 11.67
CA LEU A 30 -13.59 13.59 10.56
C LEU A 30 -14.65 13.19 9.52
N SER A 31 -14.65 13.85 8.36
CA SER A 31 -15.45 13.38 7.23
C SER A 31 -14.79 12.14 6.61
N PRO A 32 -15.55 11.15 6.09
CA PRO A 32 -14.98 10.06 5.30
C PRO A 32 -14.13 10.54 4.11
N ALA A 33 -14.37 11.76 3.61
CA ALA A 33 -13.57 12.36 2.55
C ALA A 33 -12.17 12.78 3.00
N ASP A 34 -11.97 13.01 4.31
CA ASP A 34 -10.68 13.44 4.89
C ASP A 34 -9.80 12.25 5.27
N VAL A 35 -10.34 11.04 5.20
CA VAL A 35 -9.66 9.81 5.63
C VAL A 35 -9.13 9.06 4.43
N ASP A 36 -7.83 8.77 4.46
CA ASP A 36 -7.20 7.88 3.49
C ASP A 36 -7.37 6.41 3.90
N PHE A 37 -8.26 5.72 3.19
CA PHE A 37 -8.51 4.28 3.39
C PHE A 37 -7.63 3.38 2.51
N ALA A 38 -6.73 3.95 1.71
CA ALA A 38 -5.89 3.14 0.84
C ALA A 38 -4.86 2.35 1.65
N PRO A 39 -4.65 1.06 1.33
CA PRO A 39 -3.69 0.23 2.04
C PRO A 39 -2.25 0.79 1.98
N PRO A 40 -1.45 0.67 3.04
CA PRO A 40 -0.05 1.15 3.08
C PRO A 40 0.81 0.64 1.91
N LEU A 41 0.54 -0.59 1.46
CA LEU A 41 1.24 -1.20 0.33
C LEU A 41 0.96 -0.49 -1.00
N VAL A 42 -0.26 0.02 -1.19
CA VAL A 42 -0.62 0.78 -2.40
C VAL A 42 0.18 2.08 -2.45
N HIS A 43 0.27 2.78 -1.33
CA HIS A 43 1.09 3.99 -1.20
C HIS A 43 2.58 3.70 -1.43
N SER A 44 3.09 2.60 -0.87
CA SER A 44 4.48 2.17 -1.07
C SER A 44 4.78 1.87 -2.55
N LEU A 45 3.81 1.29 -3.29
CA LEU A 45 3.93 1.08 -4.73
C LEU A 45 3.92 2.40 -5.52
N VAL A 46 3.06 3.35 -5.16
CA VAL A 46 3.06 4.70 -5.76
C VAL A 46 4.42 5.38 -5.53
N THR A 47 4.95 5.31 -4.32
CA THR A 47 6.26 5.86 -3.97
C THR A 47 7.37 5.17 -4.77
N LEU A 48 7.37 3.84 -4.86
CA LEU A 48 8.35 3.10 -5.65
C LEU A 48 8.30 3.48 -7.14
N LEU A 49 7.11 3.59 -7.71
CA LEU A 49 6.89 4.08 -9.08
C LEU A 49 7.48 5.48 -9.28
N ARG A 50 7.22 6.39 -8.32
CA ARG A 50 7.74 7.77 -8.35
C ARG A 50 9.26 7.79 -8.32
N LEU A 51 9.89 7.02 -7.44
CA LEU A 51 11.34 6.88 -7.36
C LEU A 51 11.94 6.30 -8.65
N ARG A 52 11.21 5.43 -9.35
CA ARG A 52 11.61 4.91 -10.67
C ARG A 52 11.26 5.88 -11.81
N GLY A 53 10.80 7.10 -11.53
CA GLY A 53 10.53 8.15 -12.51
C GLY A 53 9.16 8.04 -13.20
N LYS A 54 8.16 7.45 -12.56
CA LYS A 54 6.78 7.41 -13.05
C LYS A 54 5.80 7.82 -11.96
N THR A 55 5.01 8.85 -12.19
CA THR A 55 3.96 9.28 -11.28
C THR A 55 2.64 8.54 -11.59
N VAL A 56 2.00 8.04 -10.55
CA VAL A 56 0.70 7.34 -10.61
C VAL A 56 -0.07 7.74 -9.36
N SER A 57 -1.39 7.93 -9.48
CA SER A 57 -2.23 8.23 -8.32
C SER A 57 -2.59 6.96 -7.55
N THR A 58 -2.79 7.07 -6.24
CA THR A 58 -3.30 5.99 -5.40
C THR A 58 -4.63 5.46 -5.94
N ALA A 59 -5.53 6.36 -6.38
CA ALA A 59 -6.80 6.00 -7.00
C ALA A 59 -6.64 5.10 -8.24
N PHE A 60 -5.61 5.31 -9.07
CA PHE A 60 -5.35 4.46 -10.24
C PHE A 60 -4.99 3.03 -9.83
N LEU A 61 -4.14 2.86 -8.83
CA LEU A 61 -3.80 1.52 -8.32
C LEU A 61 -4.99 0.86 -7.62
N MET A 62 -5.75 1.62 -6.84
CA MET A 62 -6.97 1.13 -6.18
C MET A 62 -8.02 0.66 -7.20
N ALA A 63 -8.20 1.39 -8.31
CA ALA A 63 -9.07 0.94 -9.40
C ALA A 63 -8.61 -0.40 -10.01
N GLY A 64 -7.31 -0.66 -10.04
CA GLY A 64 -6.75 -1.94 -10.48
C GLY A 64 -6.96 -3.10 -9.50
N LEU A 65 -7.28 -2.80 -8.24
CA LEU A 65 -7.61 -3.78 -7.19
C LEU A 65 -9.13 -4.07 -7.10
N ALA A 66 -9.96 -3.23 -7.73
CA ALA A 66 -11.40 -3.43 -7.71
C ALA A 66 -11.75 -4.82 -8.29
N GLY A 67 -12.52 -5.61 -7.53
CA GLY A 67 -12.93 -6.96 -7.93
C GLY A 67 -11.98 -8.10 -7.52
N THR A 68 -10.83 -7.83 -6.88
CA THR A 68 -9.92 -8.90 -6.41
C THR A 68 -10.34 -9.54 -5.09
N GLY A 69 -11.40 -9.06 -4.44
CA GLY A 69 -11.99 -9.58 -3.19
C GLY A 69 -11.18 -9.29 -1.93
N ARG A 70 -9.85 -9.48 -1.97
CA ARG A 70 -8.91 -9.15 -0.89
C ARG A 70 -7.71 -8.36 -1.42
N VAL A 71 -7.33 -7.33 -0.68
CA VAL A 71 -6.05 -6.65 -0.89
C VAL A 71 -4.95 -7.59 -0.37
N SER A 72 -4.14 -8.10 -1.29
CA SER A 72 -2.98 -8.93 -0.97
C SER A 72 -1.76 -8.38 -1.69
N PRO A 73 -0.52 -8.68 -1.24
CA PRO A 73 0.67 -8.24 -1.94
C PRO A 73 0.70 -8.66 -3.42
N GLY A 74 0.22 -9.86 -3.74
CA GLY A 74 0.10 -10.33 -5.12
C GLY A 74 -0.91 -9.53 -5.95
N ALA A 75 -2.08 -9.22 -5.38
CA ALA A 75 -3.08 -8.38 -6.05
C ALA A 75 -2.55 -6.95 -6.28
N CYS A 76 -1.89 -6.36 -5.29
CA CYS A 76 -1.28 -5.03 -5.39
C CYS A 76 -0.20 -4.97 -6.48
N LEU A 77 0.66 -5.98 -6.53
CA LEU A 77 1.69 -6.10 -7.56
C LEU A 77 1.08 -6.27 -8.96
N HIS A 78 0.02 -7.07 -9.09
CA HIS A 78 -0.72 -7.23 -10.34
C HIS A 78 -1.39 -5.92 -10.79
N ALA A 79 -2.00 -5.17 -9.87
CA ALA A 79 -2.56 -3.85 -10.16
C ALA A 79 -1.45 -2.88 -10.62
N ALA A 80 -0.28 -2.89 -9.97
CA ALA A 80 0.87 -2.08 -10.33
C ALA A 80 1.47 -2.43 -11.70
N LYS A 81 1.28 -3.67 -12.17
CA LYS A 81 1.68 -4.06 -13.54
C LYS A 81 0.96 -3.25 -14.61
N ARG A 82 -0.30 -2.87 -14.40
CA ARG A 82 -1.03 -1.95 -15.30
C ARG A 82 -0.42 -0.56 -15.32
N ALA A 83 0.21 -0.16 -14.22
CA ALA A 83 1.04 1.03 -14.12
C ALA A 83 2.47 0.84 -14.68
N GLY A 84 2.79 -0.27 -15.34
CA GLY A 84 4.11 -0.54 -15.91
C GLY A 84 5.20 -0.79 -14.86
N LEU A 85 4.81 -1.28 -13.69
CA LEU A 85 5.71 -1.79 -12.66
C LEU A 85 5.60 -3.30 -12.62
N ASP A 86 6.64 -4.01 -13.06
CA ASP A 86 6.69 -5.48 -13.01
C ASP A 86 7.69 -5.93 -11.96
N GLY A 87 7.35 -6.97 -11.21
CA GLY A 87 8.14 -7.35 -10.05
C GLY A 87 7.75 -8.69 -9.47
N LYS A 88 8.35 -9.00 -8.33
CA LYS A 88 8.15 -10.26 -7.61
C LYS A 88 8.27 -10.08 -6.11
N ILE A 89 7.47 -10.84 -5.37
CA ILE A 89 7.60 -11.00 -3.92
C ILE A 89 8.65 -12.10 -3.67
N VAL A 90 9.64 -11.81 -2.83
CA VAL A 90 10.77 -12.71 -2.56
C VAL A 90 11.00 -12.78 -1.07
N HIS A 91 11.24 -13.99 -0.57
CA HIS A 91 11.64 -14.21 0.81
C HIS A 91 13.12 -13.86 1.05
N ARG A 92 13.37 -13.09 2.11
CA ARG A 92 14.69 -12.69 2.62
C ARG A 92 14.61 -12.74 4.14
N LYS A 93 15.48 -13.51 4.79
CA LYS A 93 15.36 -13.79 6.22
C LYS A 93 15.58 -12.53 7.06
N SER A 94 16.56 -11.72 6.68
CA SER A 94 16.86 -10.42 7.27
C SER A 94 16.88 -9.33 6.18
N VAL A 95 16.70 -8.08 6.60
CA VAL A 95 16.90 -6.90 5.74
C VAL A 95 18.33 -6.86 5.19
N GLN A 96 19.31 -7.40 5.92
CA GLN A 96 20.73 -7.48 5.50
C GLN A 96 20.95 -8.44 4.32
N ASP A 97 20.03 -9.38 4.08
CA ASP A 97 20.10 -10.28 2.92
C ASP A 97 19.74 -9.56 1.60
N ILE A 98 19.32 -8.29 1.68
CA ILE A 98 18.94 -7.47 0.54
C ILE A 98 20.17 -6.70 0.05
N SER A 99 20.63 -7.02 -1.16
CA SER A 99 21.74 -6.30 -1.78
C SER A 99 21.38 -4.82 -2.04
N PRO A 100 22.26 -3.85 -1.72
CA PRO A 100 22.05 -2.45 -2.08
C PRO A 100 21.83 -2.22 -3.59
N LEU A 101 22.31 -3.14 -4.45
CA LEU A 101 22.19 -3.05 -5.91
C LEU A 101 20.76 -3.19 -6.43
N VAL A 102 19.85 -3.78 -5.64
CA VAL A 102 18.45 -3.99 -6.04
C VAL A 102 17.49 -2.94 -5.48
N LEU A 103 18.01 -1.95 -4.76
CA LEU A 103 17.23 -0.84 -4.23
C LEU A 103 16.79 0.13 -5.35
N PRO A 104 15.73 0.93 -5.13
CA PRO A 104 14.75 0.79 -4.05
C PRO A 104 13.88 -0.46 -4.21
N CYS A 105 13.44 -1.02 -3.07
CA CYS A 105 12.49 -2.13 -2.98
C CYS A 105 11.48 -1.90 -1.85
N ILE A 106 10.36 -2.64 -1.84
CA ILE A 106 9.36 -2.52 -0.76
C ILE A 106 9.59 -3.65 0.25
N LEU A 107 9.64 -3.32 1.54
CA LEU A 107 9.63 -4.29 2.63
C LEU A 107 8.18 -4.51 3.08
N LEU A 108 7.79 -5.77 3.25
CA LEU A 108 6.55 -6.11 3.93
C LEU A 108 6.84 -6.21 5.42
N LEU A 109 6.07 -5.47 6.20
CA LEU A 109 6.22 -5.41 7.65
C LEU A 109 5.07 -6.17 8.33
N THR A 110 5.20 -6.41 9.62
CA THR A 110 4.13 -6.95 10.44
C THR A 110 2.89 -6.03 10.43
N ARG A 111 1.71 -6.62 10.69
CA ARG A 111 0.42 -5.92 10.79
C ARG A 111 -0.01 -5.22 9.49
N ASP A 112 0.20 -5.88 8.35
CA ASP A 112 -0.17 -5.41 7.01
C ASP A 112 0.41 -4.02 6.64
N ARG A 113 1.55 -3.68 7.24
CA ARG A 113 2.31 -2.47 6.94
C ARG A 113 3.37 -2.73 5.87
N SER A 114 3.91 -1.65 5.32
CA SER A 114 5.00 -1.71 4.34
C SER A 114 5.79 -0.41 4.33
N CYS A 115 7.02 -0.45 3.86
CA CYS A 115 7.82 0.73 3.58
C CYS A 115 8.70 0.53 2.35
N VAL A 116 9.19 1.61 1.76
CA VAL A 116 10.16 1.55 0.67
C VAL A 116 11.56 1.67 1.24
N LEU A 117 12.38 0.64 1.12
CA LEU A 117 13.81 0.69 1.44
C LEU A 117 14.56 1.33 0.27
N THR A 118 15.30 2.39 0.55
CA THR A 118 16.01 3.21 -0.45
C THR A 118 17.53 3.10 -0.35
N ALA A 119 18.06 2.96 0.87
CA ALA A 119 19.47 2.69 1.12
C ALA A 119 19.64 1.75 2.33
N LEU A 120 20.76 1.03 2.36
CA LEU A 120 21.15 0.16 3.47
C LEU A 120 22.67 0.22 3.62
N GLU A 121 23.16 0.88 4.66
CA GLU A 121 24.59 1.10 4.89
C GLU A 121 24.91 1.14 6.38
N ASN A 122 26.04 0.54 6.79
CA ASN A 122 26.60 0.67 8.15
C ASN A 122 25.59 0.42 9.30
N GLY A 123 24.69 -0.57 9.15
CA GLY A 123 23.67 -0.87 10.16
C GLY A 123 22.54 0.17 10.25
N LYS A 124 22.40 1.05 9.26
CA LYS A 124 21.31 2.00 9.10
C LYS A 124 20.56 1.73 7.80
N ALA A 125 19.24 1.86 7.85
CA ALA A 125 18.37 1.76 6.70
C ALA A 125 17.75 3.13 6.42
N GLU A 126 17.64 3.51 5.16
CA GLU A 126 16.82 4.65 4.76
C GLU A 126 15.51 4.16 4.18
N VAL A 127 14.40 4.51 4.83
CA VAL A 127 13.07 4.03 4.46
C VAL A 127 12.13 5.19 4.19
N ILE A 128 11.16 4.97 3.31
CA ILE A 128 10.01 5.86 3.14
C ILE A 128 8.79 5.12 3.65
N PHE A 129 8.22 5.61 4.74
CA PHE A 129 6.94 5.12 5.25
C PHE A 129 5.79 5.79 4.48
N PRO A 130 4.75 5.02 4.09
CA PRO A 130 3.61 5.56 3.38
C PRO A 130 2.83 6.60 4.19
N GLU A 131 2.88 6.53 5.53
CA GLU A 131 2.17 7.43 6.44
C GLU A 131 2.80 8.82 6.52
N THR A 132 4.13 8.93 6.39
CA THR A 132 4.82 10.23 6.52
C THR A 132 5.11 10.86 5.17
N GLY A 133 5.35 10.10 4.10
CA GLY A 133 5.45 10.62 2.71
C GLY A 133 6.56 11.65 2.41
N GLU A 134 7.25 12.18 3.43
CA GLU A 134 8.18 13.32 3.38
C GLU A 134 9.55 13.00 2.78
N GLY A 135 9.81 11.74 2.41
CA GLY A 135 11.05 11.29 1.79
C GLY A 135 11.77 10.21 2.62
N PRO A 136 12.99 9.82 2.22
CA PRO A 136 13.80 8.85 2.95
C PRO A 136 14.12 9.36 4.36
N GLN A 137 13.84 8.53 5.37
CA GLN A 137 14.22 8.79 6.75
C GLN A 137 15.14 7.67 7.27
N PRO A 138 16.20 8.00 8.01
CA PRO A 138 17.10 7.02 8.57
C PRO A 138 16.43 6.30 9.76
N VAL A 139 16.48 4.98 9.75
CA VAL A 139 15.97 4.11 10.82
C VAL A 139 17.08 3.14 11.24
N PRO A 140 17.27 2.91 12.56
CA PRO A 140 18.16 1.87 13.04
C PRO A 140 17.76 0.51 12.49
N LEU A 141 18.71 -0.24 11.94
CA LEU A 141 18.42 -1.53 11.30
C LEU A 141 17.72 -2.51 12.26
N GLY A 142 18.12 -2.55 13.53
CA GLY A 142 17.50 -3.42 14.54
C GLY A 142 16.00 -3.15 14.71
N MET A 143 15.59 -1.88 14.79
CA MET A 143 14.16 -1.51 14.88
C MET A 143 13.39 -1.93 13.63
N LEU A 144 14.01 -1.78 12.44
CA LEU A 144 13.36 -2.19 11.20
C LEU A 144 13.23 -3.72 11.09
N GLU A 145 14.23 -4.47 11.58
CA GLU A 145 14.21 -5.93 11.58
C GLU A 145 13.14 -6.53 12.50
N GLU A 146 12.85 -5.90 13.64
CA GLU A 146 11.78 -6.33 14.56
C GLU A 146 10.39 -6.34 13.88
N ASP A 147 10.16 -5.39 12.98
CA ASP A 147 8.92 -5.25 12.24
C ASP A 147 8.95 -5.95 10.87
N TYR A 148 10.10 -6.45 10.41
CA TYR A 148 10.24 -7.03 9.09
C TYR A 148 9.64 -8.44 9.01
N SER A 149 8.75 -8.68 8.04
CA SER A 149 8.04 -9.95 7.91
C SER A 149 8.85 -11.08 7.23
N GLY A 150 10.05 -10.78 6.71
CA GLY A 150 10.84 -11.72 5.92
C GLY A 150 10.54 -11.70 4.42
N TYR A 151 9.69 -10.79 3.94
CA TYR A 151 9.33 -10.67 2.53
C TYR A 151 9.57 -9.26 1.98
N ALA A 152 10.16 -9.20 0.79
CA ALA A 152 10.38 -7.97 0.06
C ALA A 152 9.81 -8.06 -1.37
N ILE A 153 9.38 -6.93 -1.91
CA ILE A 153 8.95 -6.79 -3.30
C ILE A 153 10.05 -6.07 -4.06
N PHE A 154 10.61 -6.77 -5.05
CA PHE A 154 11.54 -6.21 -6.02
C PHE A 154 10.78 -5.94 -7.30
N ALA A 155 10.79 -4.69 -7.75
CA ALA A 155 10.08 -4.31 -8.96
C ALA A 155 10.87 -3.28 -9.77
N ALA A 156 10.76 -3.41 -11.09
CA ALA A 156 11.36 -2.52 -12.07
C ALA A 156 10.27 -1.96 -12.98
N ARG A 157 10.57 -0.83 -13.62
CA ARG A 157 9.72 -0.34 -14.69
C ARG A 157 9.81 -1.28 -15.88
N GLU A 158 8.66 -1.66 -16.41
CA GLU A 158 8.60 -2.37 -17.67
C GLU A 158 9.15 -1.43 -18.75
N ALA A 159 10.31 -1.80 -19.32
CA ALA A 159 10.86 -1.11 -20.47
C ALA A 159 9.95 -1.41 -21.66
N ARG A 160 9.02 -0.49 -21.95
CA ARG A 160 8.36 -0.49 -23.25
C ARG A 160 9.44 -0.20 -24.28
N LEU A 161 9.98 -1.25 -24.89
CA LEU A 161 10.71 -1.12 -26.14
C LEU A 161 9.76 -0.42 -27.10
N ASP A 162 10.09 0.83 -27.42
CA ASP A 162 9.31 1.62 -28.36
C ASP A 162 9.18 0.82 -29.65
N HIS A 163 7.96 0.51 -30.08
CA HIS A 163 7.69 -0.17 -31.35
C HIS A 163 8.20 0.64 -32.57
N ARG A 164 8.65 1.88 -32.37
CA ARG A 164 9.38 2.66 -33.37
C ARG A 164 10.87 2.32 -33.46
N ALA A 165 11.49 1.88 -32.36
CA ALA A 165 12.88 1.43 -32.32
C ALA A 165 13.08 0.04 -32.94
N SER A 166 12.04 -0.80 -32.97
CA SER A 166 12.10 -2.10 -33.66
C SER A 166 12.16 -1.99 -35.19
N ARG A 167 11.97 -0.80 -35.78
CA ARG A 167 12.29 -0.52 -37.19
C ARG A 167 13.75 -0.11 -37.42
N ILE A 168 14.50 0.24 -36.38
CA ILE A 168 15.91 0.64 -36.50
C ILE A 168 16.79 -0.59 -36.28
N ARG A 169 16.94 -1.35 -37.37
CA ARG A 169 18.18 -2.05 -37.73
C ARG A 169 18.78 -2.97 -36.65
N LEU A 170 18.32 -4.23 -36.67
CA LEU A 170 19.22 -5.39 -36.57
C LEU A 170 20.27 -5.33 -37.70
N ILE A 171 21.28 -4.48 -37.55
CA ILE A 171 22.54 -4.70 -38.27
C ILE A 171 23.16 -5.93 -37.62
N LYS A 172 23.06 -7.04 -38.34
CA LYS A 172 23.79 -8.29 -38.14
C LYS A 172 25.29 -8.00 -38.02
N GLY A 173 25.75 -7.67 -36.81
CA GLY A 173 27.16 -7.71 -36.43
C GLY A 173 27.55 -9.16 -36.15
N LYS A 174 27.85 -9.90 -37.21
CA LYS A 174 28.58 -11.18 -37.12
C LYS A 174 29.92 -10.88 -36.43
N ARG A 175 30.17 -11.52 -35.28
CA ARG A 175 31.46 -12.06 -34.79
C ARG A 175 31.40 -12.16 -33.27
N TRP A 176 31.21 -13.38 -32.80
CA TRP A 176 31.46 -13.70 -31.41
C TRP A 176 32.97 -13.76 -31.20
N PHE A 177 33.42 -12.95 -30.24
CA PHE A 177 34.78 -12.70 -29.82
C PHE A 177 35.34 -13.89 -29.00
N TRP A 178 35.24 -15.10 -29.56
CA TRP A 178 35.90 -16.32 -29.07
C TRP A 178 36.46 -17.07 -30.28
N ASP A 179 37.27 -16.37 -31.07
CA ASP A 179 38.15 -17.01 -32.04
C ASP A 179 39.56 -17.00 -31.42
N VAL A 180 39.96 -18.20 -30.99
CA VAL A 180 41.27 -18.67 -30.46
C VAL A 180 41.70 -18.18 -29.07
#